data_AF-A0A6V8ES33-F1
#
_entry.id   AF-A0A6V8ES33-F1
#
_cell.length_a   1.000
_cell.length_b   1.000
_cell.length_c   1.000
_cell.angle_alpha   90.00
_cell.angle_beta   90.00
_cell.angle_gamma   90.00
#
_symmetry.space_group_name_H-M   'P 1'
#
loop_
_entity.id
_entity.type
_entity.pdbx_description
1 polymer ?
#
loop_
_entity_poly.entity_id
_entity_poly.type
_entity_poly.pdbx_seq_one_letter_code
_entity_poly.pdbx_strand_id
1 'polypeptide(L)'
;MQTRTEKGGANSDDSVGTGLVIERRFTAVGEDPFDQFEWIEMDVEIRNADGSLAHRIDEVRLPSGYSGVPGKVLAQKYLRKAGVPAILRKVAEEGVPEWLQRSEPDHEKLQTLEPNQRYIGESHGRELFRRLAGTWTYWGWKHGYFEAEADARAYFDEMCFLIASQRSAPNSPQWFNTGLHWAYGIEGPAQGHRYIDPTTGELMTSTNAYEHPQPHACFIQSVSDSLVGGNDSIMGLWNREALLFKYGSGTGSNFSNIRGSGEPLSGGGTSSGLLSFLKIGDRAAGAIKSGGTTRRAAKMVTLDLDHPDIEEYIDWKLSEEEKVSALVIGSNLLQGHANAIMEAIWSYDGSGNKLDVNDNSSLRTAAAKALRDHVPNSHVKRFLDLADQGWKSIQFDTLDTDWQGEGYGTVSGQNSNNSVRVPNSFMDALENDGTWNLYHRTELKSAGEEGREPSPCRSMPAKELWNKVAYTAWACADPGVQFDTTINEWHTCPEGGRINGSNPCSEYMFLDDTACNLASINLLHYFDTGAQKFDIASFQHSVRLWTITLEVSVLMAQFPSEEIARKSYEYRTLGLGYCNLGSLLMHMG
;
A
#
# COMPACT_ATOMS: atom_id res chain seq x y z
N MET A 1 -26.83 17.04 -27.50
CA MET A 1 -27.46 18.36 -27.34
C MET A 1 -28.78 18.10 -26.62
N GLN A 2 -28.76 18.16 -25.29
CA GLN A 2 -29.91 17.92 -24.42
C GLN A 2 -30.05 19.10 -23.48
N THR A 3 -31.30 19.29 -23.07
CA THR A 3 -31.98 20.54 -22.68
C THR A 3 -31.34 21.31 -21.54
N ARG A 4 -30.91 22.53 -21.86
CA ARG A 4 -30.76 23.64 -20.92
C ARG A 4 -32.17 24.12 -20.59
N THR A 5 -32.70 23.82 -19.41
CA THR A 5 -34.00 24.32 -18.99
C THR A 5 -33.89 25.82 -18.77
N GLU A 6 -34.68 26.59 -19.52
CA GLU A 6 -34.69 28.05 -19.50
C GLU A 6 -35.04 28.58 -18.10
N LYS A 7 -34.33 29.63 -17.68
CA LYS A 7 -34.62 30.42 -16.48
C LYS A 7 -36.06 30.94 -16.53
N GLY A 8 -36.92 30.39 -15.69
CA GLY A 8 -38.21 30.99 -15.38
C GLY A 8 -38.04 32.19 -14.46
N GLY A 9 -38.56 33.34 -14.89
CA GLY A 9 -39.10 34.42 -14.05
C GLY A 9 -38.20 35.03 -12.98
N ALA A 10 -37.68 36.24 -13.26
CA ALA A 10 -37.05 37.09 -12.27
C ALA A 10 -38.03 37.46 -11.13
N ASN A 11 -37.85 36.82 -9.98
CA ASN A 11 -38.10 37.43 -8.68
C ASN A 11 -36.74 37.62 -8.01
N SER A 12 -36.38 38.87 -7.80
CA SER A 12 -35.14 39.32 -7.20
C SER A 12 -35.23 39.25 -5.69
N ASP A 13 -34.92 38.09 -5.09
CA ASP A 13 -34.35 38.00 -3.72
C ASP A 13 -33.79 36.61 -3.34
N ASP A 14 -33.22 35.86 -4.28
CA ASP A 14 -32.54 34.60 -3.96
C ASP A 14 -31.02 34.80 -4.08
N SER A 15 -30.32 34.61 -2.95
CA SER A 15 -28.88 34.41 -2.92
C SER A 15 -28.51 33.36 -3.97
N VAL A 16 -27.71 33.74 -4.98
CA VAL A 16 -27.07 32.76 -5.86
C VAL A 16 -26.28 31.84 -4.94
N GLY A 17 -26.66 30.57 -4.86
CA GLY A 17 -25.93 29.62 -4.04
C GLY A 17 -24.50 29.48 -4.58
N THR A 18 -23.59 29.17 -3.67
CA THR A 18 -22.16 29.02 -3.97
C THR A 18 -21.79 27.57 -4.33
N GLY A 19 -22.77 26.68 -4.48
CA GLY A 19 -22.56 25.26 -4.67
C GLY A 19 -22.31 24.86 -6.12
N LEU A 20 -21.86 23.61 -6.32
CA LEU A 20 -21.62 23.06 -7.65
C LEU A 20 -22.94 22.56 -8.26
N VAL A 21 -23.21 23.01 -9.48
CA VAL A 21 -24.25 22.43 -10.35
C VAL A 21 -23.69 21.20 -11.05
N ILE A 22 -24.39 20.06 -10.95
CA ILE A 22 -23.95 18.76 -11.47
C ILE A 22 -24.81 18.36 -12.67
N GLU A 23 -24.18 18.31 -13.85
CA GLU A 23 -24.82 17.81 -15.05
C GLU A 23 -24.94 16.28 -15.00
N ARG A 24 -26.02 15.74 -15.56
CA ARG A 24 -26.17 14.30 -15.78
C ARG A 24 -25.74 13.95 -17.20
N ARG A 25 -24.89 12.93 -17.34
CA ARG A 25 -24.37 12.48 -18.64
C ARG A 25 -24.52 10.98 -18.85
N PHE A 26 -24.42 10.20 -17.77
CA PHE A 26 -24.56 8.75 -17.81
C PHE A 26 -25.87 8.25 -17.19
N THR A 27 -26.59 9.11 -16.49
CA THR A 27 -27.82 8.77 -15.75
C THR A 27 -28.97 9.68 -16.12
N ALA A 28 -30.20 9.26 -15.77
CA ALA A 28 -31.42 10.02 -15.95
C ALA A 28 -32.08 10.33 -14.61
N VAL A 29 -32.89 11.39 -14.55
CA VAL A 29 -33.59 11.79 -13.34
C VAL A 29 -34.68 10.77 -13.00
N GLY A 30 -34.68 10.28 -11.75
CA GLY A 30 -35.72 9.38 -11.23
C GLY A 30 -35.52 7.90 -11.57
N GLU A 31 -34.47 7.55 -12.31
CA GLU A 31 -34.10 6.17 -12.61
C GLU A 31 -32.98 5.69 -11.67
N ASP A 32 -33.04 4.43 -11.23
CA ASP A 32 -31.94 3.84 -10.47
C ASP A 32 -30.73 3.65 -11.42
N PRO A 33 -29.55 4.24 -11.14
CA PRO A 33 -28.38 4.15 -12.03
C PRO A 33 -27.95 2.71 -12.32
N PHE A 34 -28.34 1.75 -11.47
CA PHE A 34 -28.00 0.34 -11.61
C PHE A 34 -28.91 -0.46 -12.56
N ASP A 35 -30.06 0.08 -12.96
CA ASP A 35 -31.03 -0.63 -13.81
C ASP A 35 -30.61 -0.64 -15.28
N GLN A 36 -29.60 0.16 -15.64
CA GLN A 36 -28.96 0.15 -16.95
C GLN A 36 -27.98 -1.03 -17.15
N PHE A 37 -27.68 -1.81 -16.11
CA PHE A 37 -26.72 -2.91 -16.17
C PHE A 37 -27.40 -4.27 -16.16
N GLU A 38 -26.86 -5.20 -16.95
CA GLU A 38 -27.10 -6.62 -16.76
C GLU A 38 -26.33 -7.11 -15.54
N TRP A 39 -26.97 -7.94 -14.71
CA TRP A 39 -26.40 -8.47 -13.47
C TRP A 39 -26.09 -9.95 -13.60
N ILE A 40 -24.93 -10.35 -13.08
CA ILE A 40 -24.49 -11.75 -13.01
C ILE A 40 -24.40 -12.18 -11.55
N GLU A 41 -24.60 -13.48 -11.32
CA GLU A 41 -24.44 -14.12 -10.02
C GLU A 41 -23.26 -15.09 -10.09
N MET A 42 -22.40 -15.09 -9.07
CA MET A 42 -21.25 -15.98 -9.00
C MET A 42 -20.91 -16.35 -7.55
N ASP A 43 -20.44 -17.57 -7.34
CA ASP A 43 -19.83 -17.98 -6.07
C ASP A 43 -18.32 -17.67 -6.09
N VAL A 44 -17.83 -17.14 -4.97
CA VAL A 44 -16.43 -16.71 -4.85
C VAL A 44 -15.76 -17.45 -3.70
N GLU A 45 -14.82 -18.31 -4.05
CA GLU A 45 -13.96 -19.01 -3.10
C GLU A 45 -12.66 -18.23 -2.87
N ILE A 46 -12.27 -18.13 -1.60
CA ILE A 46 -10.98 -17.62 -1.15
C ILE A 46 -10.17 -18.80 -0.65
N ARG A 47 -8.99 -19.01 -1.22
CA ARG A 47 -8.08 -20.09 -0.83
C ARG A 47 -6.83 -19.53 -0.16
N ASN A 48 -6.30 -20.28 0.79
CA ASN A 48 -5.00 -20.02 1.40
C ASN A 48 -3.87 -20.35 0.40
N ALA A 49 -2.63 -19.97 0.73
CA ALA A 49 -1.45 -20.26 -0.11
C ALA A 49 -1.25 -21.77 -0.34
N ASP A 50 -1.63 -22.61 0.63
CA ASP A 50 -1.61 -24.06 0.55
C ASP A 50 -2.78 -24.67 -0.26
N GLY A 51 -3.65 -23.84 -0.85
CA GLY A 51 -4.82 -24.25 -1.64
C GLY A 51 -6.06 -24.62 -0.83
N SER A 52 -5.98 -24.65 0.51
CA SER A 52 -7.13 -24.91 1.37
C SER A 52 -8.16 -23.78 1.31
N LEU A 53 -9.46 -24.10 1.48
CA LEU A 53 -10.52 -23.10 1.44
C LEU A 53 -10.47 -22.25 2.72
N ALA A 54 -10.18 -20.96 2.57
CA ALA A 54 -10.14 -19.99 3.66
C ALA A 54 -11.53 -19.41 3.95
N HIS A 55 -12.28 -19.08 2.90
CA HIS A 55 -13.60 -18.47 3.01
C HIS A 55 -14.36 -18.63 1.68
N ARG A 56 -15.69 -18.57 1.71
CA ARG A 56 -16.55 -18.60 0.52
C ARG A 56 -17.64 -17.55 0.68
N ILE A 57 -17.92 -16.83 -0.39
CA ILE A 57 -19.03 -15.88 -0.48
C ILE A 57 -19.95 -16.42 -1.58
N ASP A 58 -21.15 -16.83 -1.19
CA ASP A 58 -22.16 -17.40 -2.07
C ASP A 58 -23.01 -16.30 -2.70
N GLU A 59 -23.53 -16.57 -3.91
CA GLU A 59 -24.53 -15.73 -4.58
C GLU A 59 -24.12 -14.26 -4.76
N VAL A 60 -22.84 -14.00 -5.05
CA VAL A 60 -22.35 -12.63 -5.25
C VAL A 60 -22.93 -12.04 -6.53
N ARG A 61 -23.60 -10.89 -6.41
CA ARG A 61 -24.24 -10.19 -7.55
C ARG A 61 -23.51 -8.94 -7.97
N LEU A 62 -23.01 -8.92 -9.20
CA LEU A 62 -22.25 -7.80 -9.78
C LEU A 62 -22.73 -7.49 -11.21
N PRO A 63 -22.46 -6.28 -11.75
CA PRO A 63 -22.68 -5.98 -13.16
C PRO A 63 -21.89 -6.95 -14.05
N SER A 64 -22.42 -7.30 -15.23
CA SER A 64 -21.83 -8.28 -16.15
C SER A 64 -20.40 -7.93 -16.61
N GLY A 65 -20.04 -6.65 -16.61
CA GLY A 65 -18.68 -6.16 -16.83
C GLY A 65 -17.66 -6.67 -15.80
N TYR A 66 -18.09 -7.17 -14.64
CA TYR A 66 -17.25 -7.81 -13.62
C TYR A 66 -17.10 -9.33 -13.81
N SER A 67 -17.55 -9.89 -14.93
CA SER A 67 -17.38 -11.33 -15.18
C SER A 67 -15.90 -11.76 -15.11
N GLY A 68 -15.65 -12.92 -14.51
CA GLY A 68 -14.30 -13.49 -14.40
C GLY A 68 -13.46 -12.90 -13.26
N VAL A 69 -12.19 -12.59 -13.55
CA VAL A 69 -11.20 -12.16 -12.55
C VAL A 69 -11.58 -10.85 -11.84
N PRO A 70 -12.09 -9.79 -12.51
CA PRO A 70 -12.45 -8.54 -11.85
C PRO A 70 -13.49 -8.74 -10.74
N GLY A 71 -14.56 -9.49 -10.98
CA GLY A 71 -15.61 -9.78 -10.00
C GLY A 71 -15.11 -10.62 -8.83
N LYS A 72 -14.27 -11.63 -9.11
CA LYS A 72 -13.58 -12.39 -8.06
C LYS A 72 -12.73 -11.46 -7.19
N VAL A 73 -11.87 -10.63 -7.77
CA VAL A 73 -11.03 -9.71 -7.00
C VAL A 73 -11.86 -8.73 -6.19
N LEU A 74 -12.94 -8.18 -6.77
CA LEU A 74 -13.83 -7.26 -6.08
C LEU A 74 -14.52 -7.92 -4.89
N ALA A 75 -15.09 -9.11 -5.08
CA ALA A 75 -15.74 -9.85 -4.02
C ALA A 75 -14.77 -10.28 -2.90
N GLN A 76 -13.59 -10.79 -3.28
CA GLN A 76 -12.60 -11.29 -2.32
C GLN A 76 -11.96 -10.18 -1.48
N LYS A 77 -11.81 -8.98 -2.04
CA LYS A 77 -11.05 -7.90 -1.41
C LYS A 77 -11.90 -6.73 -0.92
N TYR A 78 -12.95 -6.35 -1.65
CA TYR A 78 -13.63 -5.07 -1.46
C TYR A 78 -15.05 -5.19 -0.89
N LEU A 79 -15.73 -6.33 -1.06
CA LEU A 79 -16.94 -6.60 -0.30
C LEU A 79 -16.58 -6.81 1.17
N ARG A 80 -17.29 -6.11 2.05
CA ARG A 80 -17.16 -6.25 3.49
C ARG A 80 -17.63 -7.63 3.91
N LYS A 81 -16.75 -8.45 4.46
CA LYS A 81 -17.02 -9.87 4.72
C LYS A 81 -17.87 -10.14 5.96
N ALA A 82 -17.86 -9.23 6.92
CA ALA A 82 -18.54 -9.42 8.20
C ALA A 82 -18.80 -8.09 8.91
N GLY A 83 -19.72 -8.13 9.88
CA GLY A 83 -20.05 -7.02 10.76
C GLY A 83 -21.02 -6.01 10.17
N VAL A 84 -21.64 -6.30 9.02
CA VAL A 84 -22.72 -5.51 8.46
C VAL A 84 -24.02 -5.91 9.15
N PRO A 85 -24.75 -5.01 9.82
CA PRO A 85 -26.04 -5.36 10.44
C PRO A 85 -27.07 -5.74 9.38
N ALA A 86 -27.76 -6.86 9.58
CA ALA A 86 -28.77 -7.34 8.62
C ALA A 86 -30.02 -6.43 8.56
N ILE A 87 -30.29 -5.67 9.62
CA ILE A 87 -31.40 -4.72 9.68
C ILE A 87 -30.87 -3.38 10.19
N LEU A 88 -31.16 -2.33 9.42
CA LEU A 88 -30.71 -0.97 9.66
C LEU A 88 -31.93 -0.05 9.81
N ARG A 89 -31.73 1.07 10.51
CA ARG A 89 -32.67 2.19 10.55
C ARG A 89 -31.96 3.48 10.18
N LYS A 90 -32.68 4.44 9.61
CA LYS A 90 -32.17 5.77 9.32
C LYS A 90 -32.07 6.61 10.58
N VAL A 91 -31.03 7.44 10.65
CA VAL A 91 -30.87 8.42 11.73
C VAL A 91 -31.28 9.78 11.21
N ALA A 92 -32.34 10.33 11.80
CA ALA A 92 -32.79 11.67 11.50
C ALA A 92 -31.70 12.69 11.83
N GLU A 93 -31.35 13.51 10.84
CA GLU A 93 -30.35 14.56 10.96
C GLU A 93 -30.89 15.84 10.34
N GLU A 94 -30.87 16.92 11.12
CA GLU A 94 -31.38 18.22 10.69
C GLU A 94 -30.54 18.75 9.51
N GLY A 95 -31.22 19.25 8.47
CA GLY A 95 -30.56 19.76 7.26
C GLY A 95 -30.04 18.68 6.30
N VAL A 96 -30.18 17.39 6.60
CA VAL A 96 -29.80 16.28 5.69
C VAL A 96 -31.06 15.61 5.12
N PRO A 97 -31.22 15.56 3.77
CA PRO A 97 -32.34 14.88 3.13
C PRO A 97 -32.49 13.42 3.56
N GLU A 98 -33.72 12.95 3.72
CA GLU A 98 -34.03 11.61 4.25
C GLU A 98 -33.31 10.47 3.51
N TRP A 99 -33.17 10.59 2.18
CA TRP A 99 -32.48 9.59 1.35
C TRP A 99 -30.97 9.51 1.60
N LEU A 100 -30.36 10.62 2.07
CA LEU A 100 -28.92 10.78 2.28
C LEU A 100 -28.50 10.60 3.75
N GLN A 101 -29.47 10.52 4.67
CA GLN A 101 -29.23 10.28 6.08
C GLN A 101 -28.48 8.96 6.30
N ARG A 102 -27.57 8.98 7.28
CA ARG A 102 -26.82 7.79 7.70
C ARG A 102 -27.76 6.72 8.26
N SER A 103 -27.27 5.49 8.28
CA SER A 103 -27.95 4.36 8.90
C SER A 103 -27.21 3.88 10.14
N GLU A 104 -27.91 3.19 11.03
CA GLU A 104 -27.34 2.49 12.18
C GLU A 104 -28.04 1.15 12.41
N PRO A 105 -27.45 0.22 13.18
CA PRO A 105 -28.09 -1.05 13.52
C PRO A 105 -29.45 -0.83 14.20
N ASP A 106 -30.51 -1.44 13.66
CA ASP A 106 -31.82 -1.46 14.33
C ASP A 106 -31.79 -2.54 15.42
N HIS A 107 -31.22 -2.20 16.59
CA HIS A 107 -30.98 -3.16 17.66
C HIS A 107 -32.24 -3.91 18.12
N GLU A 108 -33.41 -3.30 18.02
CA GLU A 108 -34.68 -3.95 18.39
C GLU A 108 -35.04 -5.03 17.37
N LYS A 109 -35.03 -4.71 16.07
CA LYS A 109 -35.35 -5.68 15.02
C LYS A 109 -34.26 -6.73 14.84
N LEU A 110 -33.00 -6.40 15.09
CA LEU A 110 -31.92 -7.39 15.05
C LEU A 110 -32.12 -8.49 16.10
N GLN A 111 -32.76 -8.22 17.23
CA GLN A 111 -33.07 -9.26 18.22
C GLN A 111 -34.13 -10.26 17.74
N THR A 112 -34.90 -9.93 16.69
CA THR A 112 -35.87 -10.88 16.10
C THR A 112 -35.21 -11.89 15.17
N LEU A 113 -33.92 -11.73 14.85
CA LEU A 113 -33.14 -12.67 14.05
C LEU A 113 -32.30 -13.59 14.95
N GLU A 114 -31.99 -14.78 14.43
CA GLU A 114 -31.05 -15.70 15.06
C GLU A 114 -29.66 -15.05 15.20
N PRO A 115 -28.89 -15.33 16.27
CA PRO A 115 -27.62 -14.64 16.55
C PRO A 115 -26.62 -14.61 15.39
N ASN A 116 -26.54 -15.68 14.60
CA ASN A 116 -25.65 -15.81 13.44
C ASN A 116 -26.14 -15.09 12.18
N GLN A 117 -27.38 -14.58 12.17
CA GLN A 117 -27.97 -13.83 11.06
C GLN A 117 -28.02 -12.32 11.30
N ARG A 118 -27.66 -11.87 12.51
CA ARG A 118 -27.73 -10.44 12.88
C ARG A 118 -26.67 -9.60 12.19
N TYR A 119 -25.50 -10.19 11.95
CA TYR A 119 -24.36 -9.53 11.31
C TYR A 119 -23.85 -10.40 10.16
N ILE A 120 -23.87 -9.83 8.97
CA ILE A 120 -23.57 -10.47 7.69
C ILE A 120 -22.41 -9.74 6.99
N GLY A 121 -22.12 -10.14 5.76
CA GLY A 121 -21.25 -9.41 4.84
C GLY A 121 -22.04 -8.83 3.66
N GLU A 122 -21.42 -7.92 2.91
CA GLU A 122 -21.90 -7.48 1.60
C GLU A 122 -21.79 -8.66 0.61
N SER A 123 -22.86 -8.89 -0.15
CA SER A 123 -22.89 -9.89 -1.24
C SER A 123 -23.34 -9.29 -2.57
N HIS A 124 -23.82 -8.04 -2.57
CA HIS A 124 -24.30 -7.39 -3.77
C HIS A 124 -23.53 -6.10 -4.06
N GLY A 125 -23.06 -5.92 -5.29
CA GLY A 125 -22.34 -4.71 -5.72
C GLY A 125 -23.09 -3.41 -5.47
N ARG A 126 -24.43 -3.41 -5.47
CA ARG A 126 -25.26 -2.23 -5.14
C ARG A 126 -24.96 -1.72 -3.74
N GLU A 127 -24.70 -2.60 -2.77
CA GLU A 127 -24.34 -2.23 -1.40
C GLU A 127 -23.03 -1.46 -1.38
N LEU A 128 -21.99 -2.05 -1.98
CA LEU A 128 -20.65 -1.47 -2.10
C LEU A 128 -20.66 -0.11 -2.82
N PHE A 129 -21.27 -0.05 -4.00
CA PHE A 129 -21.27 1.15 -4.83
C PHE A 129 -22.04 2.30 -4.17
N ARG A 130 -23.21 2.01 -3.56
CA ARG A 130 -23.99 3.01 -2.81
C ARG A 130 -23.28 3.45 -1.54
N ARG A 131 -22.62 2.54 -0.84
CA ARG A 131 -21.83 2.89 0.36
C ARG A 131 -20.79 3.95 0.03
N LEU A 132 -20.05 3.77 -1.07
CA LEU A 132 -19.03 4.73 -1.50
C LEU A 132 -19.65 6.05 -1.96
N ALA A 133 -20.49 6.00 -3.01
CA ALA A 133 -21.08 7.19 -3.62
C ALA A 133 -21.93 7.99 -2.61
N GLY A 134 -22.69 7.30 -1.77
CA GLY A 134 -23.55 7.92 -0.77
C GLY A 134 -22.77 8.61 0.33
N THR A 135 -21.65 8.03 0.77
CA THR A 135 -20.78 8.68 1.77
C THR A 135 -20.14 9.95 1.24
N TRP A 136 -19.59 9.91 0.01
CA TRP A 136 -19.06 11.13 -0.60
C TRP A 136 -20.14 12.19 -0.80
N THR A 137 -21.35 11.78 -1.20
CA THR A 137 -22.47 12.70 -1.36
C THR A 137 -22.89 13.30 -0.01
N TYR A 138 -22.91 12.50 1.06
CA TYR A 138 -23.28 12.92 2.41
C TYR A 138 -22.32 13.98 2.94
N TRP A 139 -21.01 13.73 2.85
CA TRP A 139 -20.01 14.70 3.27
C TRP A 139 -20.01 15.95 2.37
N GLY A 140 -20.14 15.79 1.05
CA GLY A 140 -20.28 16.91 0.12
C GLY A 140 -21.50 17.79 0.44
N TRP A 141 -22.64 17.18 0.76
CA TRP A 141 -23.85 17.88 1.16
C TRP A 141 -23.64 18.68 2.45
N LYS A 142 -23.11 18.05 3.50
CA LYS A 142 -22.89 18.68 4.81
C LYS A 142 -21.95 19.88 4.76
N HIS A 143 -21.05 19.92 3.77
CA HIS A 143 -20.09 21.01 3.60
C HIS A 143 -20.39 21.89 2.37
N GLY A 144 -21.62 21.88 1.86
CA GLY A 144 -22.09 22.86 0.87
C GLY A 144 -21.48 22.73 -0.52
N TYR A 145 -21.04 21.53 -0.92
CA TYR A 145 -20.48 21.29 -2.26
C TYR A 145 -21.53 21.35 -3.37
N PHE A 146 -22.81 21.11 -3.06
CA PHE A 146 -23.88 21.02 -4.05
C PHE A 146 -24.79 22.23 -3.96
N GLU A 147 -25.16 22.78 -5.11
CA GLU A 147 -26.06 23.94 -5.19
C GLU A 147 -27.46 23.61 -4.68
N ALA A 148 -28.00 22.46 -5.07
CA ALA A 148 -29.30 21.96 -4.62
C ALA A 148 -29.30 20.45 -4.37
N GLU A 149 -30.37 19.93 -3.76
CA GLU A 149 -30.56 18.49 -3.56
C GLU A 149 -30.54 17.72 -4.89
N ALA A 150 -31.02 18.35 -5.97
CA ALA A 150 -30.97 17.78 -7.32
C ALA A 150 -29.54 17.52 -7.81
N ASP A 151 -28.59 18.40 -7.47
CA ASP A 151 -27.18 18.25 -7.81
C ASP A 151 -26.50 17.17 -6.98
N ALA A 152 -26.83 17.08 -5.69
CA ALA A 152 -26.36 16.00 -4.83
C ALA A 152 -26.85 14.63 -5.33
N ARG A 153 -28.12 14.52 -5.76
CA ARG A 153 -28.67 13.31 -6.39
C ARG A 153 -28.00 13.00 -7.72
N ALA A 154 -27.76 14.02 -8.55
CA ALA A 154 -27.05 13.83 -9.82
C ALA A 154 -25.64 13.30 -9.60
N TYR A 155 -24.90 13.87 -8.65
CA TYR A 155 -23.57 13.38 -8.28
C TYR A 155 -23.62 11.94 -7.77
N PHE A 156 -24.54 11.62 -6.86
CA PHE A 156 -24.70 10.26 -6.32
C PHE A 156 -24.94 9.23 -7.42
N ASP A 157 -25.86 9.51 -8.34
CA ASP A 157 -26.23 8.59 -9.41
C ASP A 157 -25.09 8.42 -10.42
N GLU A 158 -24.47 9.52 -10.84
CA GLU A 158 -23.35 9.49 -11.79
C GLU A 158 -22.14 8.75 -11.20
N MET A 159 -21.83 8.92 -9.92
CA MET A 159 -20.75 8.19 -9.25
C MET A 159 -21.07 6.69 -9.10
N CYS A 160 -22.31 6.34 -8.78
CA CYS A 160 -22.75 4.94 -8.79
C CYS A 160 -22.54 4.30 -10.16
N PHE A 161 -22.94 4.99 -11.23
CA PHE A 161 -22.73 4.51 -12.60
C PHE A 161 -21.26 4.37 -12.95
N LEU A 162 -20.43 5.38 -12.65
CA LEU A 162 -19.01 5.39 -13.01
C LEU A 162 -18.23 4.23 -12.40
N ILE A 163 -18.58 3.85 -11.17
CA ILE A 163 -17.95 2.73 -10.48
C ILE A 163 -18.51 1.41 -11.01
N ALA A 164 -19.84 1.26 -11.09
CA ALA A 164 -20.47 0.02 -11.56
C ALA A 164 -20.13 -0.33 -13.02
N SER A 165 -19.85 0.66 -13.86
CA SER A 165 -19.45 0.48 -15.25
C SER A 165 -17.95 0.24 -15.46
N GLN A 166 -17.13 0.23 -14.40
CA GLN A 166 -15.66 0.17 -14.46
C GLN A 166 -15.00 1.31 -15.28
N ARG A 167 -15.73 2.40 -15.52
CA ARG A 167 -15.17 3.62 -16.14
C ARG A 167 -14.09 4.26 -15.29
N SER A 168 -14.13 4.02 -13.98
CA SER A 168 -13.17 4.55 -13.03
C SER A 168 -13.23 3.81 -11.71
N ALA A 169 -12.14 3.86 -10.95
CA ALA A 169 -12.06 3.30 -9.61
C ALA A 169 -11.25 4.21 -8.67
N PRO A 170 -11.64 4.33 -7.40
CA PRO A 170 -10.81 4.95 -6.39
C PRO A 170 -9.70 4.00 -5.92
N ASN A 171 -8.72 4.53 -5.18
CA ASN A 171 -7.72 3.73 -4.50
C ASN A 171 -8.31 2.73 -3.50
N SER A 172 -7.60 1.64 -3.21
CA SER A 172 -8.12 0.55 -2.37
C SER A 172 -8.64 0.96 -0.98
N PRO A 173 -7.97 1.84 -0.19
CA PRO A 173 -8.52 2.31 1.08
C PRO A 173 -9.92 2.92 1.03
N GLN A 174 -10.30 3.55 -0.08
CA GLN A 174 -11.67 4.04 -0.27
C GLN A 174 -12.67 2.88 -0.24
N TRP A 175 -12.40 1.81 -1.00
CA TRP A 175 -13.25 0.62 -1.01
C TRP A 175 -13.39 -0.02 0.37
N PHE A 176 -12.29 -0.08 1.14
CA PHE A 176 -12.26 -0.73 2.44
C PHE A 176 -12.98 0.05 3.54
N ASN A 177 -12.75 1.36 3.59
CA ASN A 177 -13.04 2.15 4.79
C ASN A 177 -14.20 3.14 4.59
N THR A 178 -14.40 3.63 3.36
CA THR A 178 -15.37 4.70 3.11
C THR A 178 -16.79 4.18 3.33
N GLY A 179 -17.54 4.88 4.19
CA GLY A 179 -18.95 4.64 4.38
C GLY A 179 -19.33 3.48 5.28
N LEU A 180 -18.37 2.84 5.98
CA LEU A 180 -18.72 1.80 6.95
C LEU A 180 -19.61 2.36 8.07
N HIS A 181 -19.29 3.55 8.58
CA HIS A 181 -20.12 4.22 9.57
C HIS A 181 -21.40 4.81 8.93
N TRP A 182 -21.30 5.50 7.80
CA TRP A 182 -22.46 6.14 7.17
C TRP A 182 -23.52 5.13 6.70
N ALA A 183 -23.12 4.04 6.03
CA ALA A 183 -24.05 3.07 5.47
C ALA A 183 -24.59 2.08 6.51
N TYR A 184 -23.79 1.75 7.53
CA TYR A 184 -24.06 0.60 8.42
C TYR A 184 -23.99 0.92 9.92
N GLY A 185 -23.56 2.12 10.32
CA GLY A 185 -23.31 2.47 11.72
C GLY A 185 -22.21 1.65 12.37
N ILE A 186 -21.22 1.18 11.59
CA ILE A 186 -20.08 0.44 12.13
C ILE A 186 -19.17 1.40 12.89
N GLU A 187 -18.86 1.04 14.14
CA GLU A 187 -18.01 1.80 15.04
C GLU A 187 -16.78 0.99 15.49
N GLY A 188 -15.82 1.66 16.11
CA GLY A 188 -14.66 1.03 16.73
C GLY A 188 -13.96 1.97 17.71
N PRO A 189 -13.12 1.41 18.62
CA PRO A 189 -12.47 2.21 19.65
C PRO A 189 -11.52 3.25 19.03
N ALA A 190 -11.44 4.42 19.66
CA ALA A 190 -10.46 5.45 19.31
C ALA A 190 -9.03 4.90 19.35
N GLN A 191 -8.23 5.27 18.34
CA GLN A 191 -6.85 4.78 18.16
C GLN A 191 -5.84 5.94 18.09
N GLY A 192 -6.18 7.08 18.68
CA GLY A 192 -5.31 8.28 18.65
C GLY A 192 -5.27 9.01 17.30
N HIS A 193 -6.20 8.72 16.39
CA HIS A 193 -6.32 9.47 15.14
C HIS A 193 -6.86 10.88 15.38
N ARG A 194 -6.53 11.77 14.46
CA ARG A 194 -6.83 13.20 14.48
C ARG A 194 -7.41 13.61 13.13
N TYR A 195 -8.21 14.67 13.11
CA TYR A 195 -8.75 15.29 11.89
C TYR A 195 -8.89 16.79 12.11
N ILE A 196 -9.05 17.56 11.03
CA ILE A 196 -9.44 18.97 11.12
C ILE A 196 -10.94 19.06 10.95
N ASP A 197 -11.64 19.72 11.88
CA ASP A 197 -13.05 20.05 11.70
C ASP A 197 -13.18 21.09 10.57
N PRO A 198 -13.86 20.79 9.45
CA PRO A 198 -13.92 21.71 8.32
C PRO A 198 -14.67 23.02 8.61
N THR A 199 -15.51 23.03 9.63
CA THR A 199 -16.35 24.18 10.01
C THR A 199 -15.56 25.16 10.86
N THR A 200 -14.79 24.65 11.82
CA THR A 200 -14.03 25.49 12.77
C THR A 200 -12.57 25.67 12.35
N GLY A 201 -12.03 24.77 11.52
CA GLY A 201 -10.60 24.70 11.19
C GLY A 201 -9.74 24.17 12.34
N GLU A 202 -10.35 23.66 13.41
CA GLU A 202 -9.62 23.19 14.60
C GLU A 202 -9.22 21.72 14.49
N LEU A 203 -8.08 21.39 15.10
CA LEU A 203 -7.59 20.03 15.20
C LEU A 203 -8.35 19.26 16.29
N MET A 204 -8.99 18.17 15.88
CA MET A 204 -9.83 17.34 16.72
C MET A 204 -9.24 15.95 16.92
N THR A 205 -9.65 15.29 18.00
CA THR A 205 -9.34 13.87 18.25
C THR A 205 -10.52 13.01 17.83
N SER A 206 -10.26 11.96 17.07
CA SER A 206 -11.28 10.99 16.71
C SER A 206 -11.69 10.15 17.92
N THR A 207 -12.99 10.12 18.19
CA THR A 207 -13.61 9.28 19.23
C THR A 207 -14.02 7.91 18.70
N ASN A 208 -14.17 7.78 17.38
CA ASN A 208 -14.62 6.58 16.67
C ASN A 208 -13.67 6.24 15.51
N ALA A 209 -13.31 4.97 15.37
CA ALA A 209 -12.40 4.46 14.35
C ALA A 209 -12.93 4.50 12.89
N TYR A 210 -14.22 4.69 12.66
CA TYR A 210 -14.83 4.58 11.32
C TYR A 210 -15.75 5.75 10.94
N GLU A 211 -16.09 6.63 11.89
CA GLU A 211 -16.89 7.83 11.61
C GLU A 211 -16.21 8.73 10.57
N HIS A 212 -14.93 8.99 10.79
CA HIS A 212 -14.01 9.52 9.80
C HIS A 212 -13.24 8.36 9.17
N PRO A 213 -13.40 8.02 7.88
CA PRO A 213 -12.63 6.94 7.27
C PRO A 213 -11.14 7.30 7.11
N GLN A 214 -10.29 6.30 6.82
CA GLN A 214 -8.96 6.51 6.24
C GLN A 214 -9.02 6.20 4.73
N PRO A 215 -9.39 7.17 3.88
CA PRO A 215 -9.56 6.95 2.44
C PRO A 215 -8.27 7.11 1.63
N HIS A 216 -7.20 7.67 2.21
CA HIS A 216 -5.95 7.99 1.50
C HIS A 216 -5.09 6.74 1.35
N ALA A 217 -4.43 6.57 0.20
CA ALA A 217 -3.57 5.40 -0.05
C ALA A 217 -2.10 5.68 0.16
N CYS A 218 -1.68 6.93 0.05
CA CYS A 218 -0.28 7.30 -0.04
C CYS A 218 0.05 8.31 1.04
N PHE A 219 1.09 8.02 1.81
CA PHE A 219 1.57 8.90 2.88
C PHE A 219 3.06 9.12 2.72
N ILE A 220 3.50 10.35 2.95
CA ILE A 220 4.90 10.70 3.14
C ILE A 220 5.05 11.09 4.61
N GLN A 221 5.99 10.50 5.32
CA GLN A 221 6.19 10.74 6.74
C GLN A 221 7.61 11.17 7.02
N SER A 222 7.76 12.19 7.87
CA SER A 222 9.07 12.58 8.38
C SER A 222 9.56 11.62 9.46
N VAL A 223 10.88 11.60 9.66
CA VAL A 223 11.53 10.89 10.76
C VAL A 223 12.70 11.71 11.27
N SER A 224 12.77 11.84 12.59
CA SER A 224 13.88 12.51 13.28
C SER A 224 14.93 11.50 13.74
N ASP A 225 16.17 11.98 13.88
CA ASP A 225 17.30 11.22 14.41
C ASP A 225 17.23 11.09 15.94
N SER A 226 16.14 10.49 16.41
CA SER A 226 15.89 10.16 17.81
C SER A 226 15.24 8.78 17.91
N LEU A 227 15.72 7.93 18.82
CA LEU A 227 15.17 6.58 19.00
C LEU A 227 13.73 6.60 19.54
N VAL A 228 13.50 7.41 20.57
CA VAL A 228 12.22 7.56 21.29
C VAL A 228 11.94 9.04 21.54
N GLY A 229 10.76 9.38 22.07
CA GLY A 229 10.45 10.75 22.49
C GLY A 229 9.28 11.41 21.77
N GLY A 230 8.39 10.63 21.16
CA GLY A 230 7.16 11.11 20.53
C GLY A 230 6.95 10.50 19.15
N ASN A 231 5.95 11.01 18.44
CA ASN A 231 5.55 10.51 17.13
C ASN A 231 6.67 10.61 16.09
N ASP A 232 7.52 11.63 16.16
CA ASP A 232 8.55 11.91 15.13
C ASP A 232 9.84 11.12 15.31
N SER A 233 9.97 10.36 16.39
CA SER A 233 11.11 9.46 16.61
C SER A 233 11.06 8.24 15.69
N ILE A 234 12.16 7.49 15.59
CA ILE A 234 12.23 6.24 14.81
C ILE A 234 11.13 5.26 15.24
N MET A 235 10.96 5.03 16.55
CA MET A 235 9.91 4.15 17.06
C MET A 235 8.51 4.75 16.91
N GLY A 236 8.40 6.09 16.96
CA GLY A 236 7.16 6.81 16.70
C GLY A 236 6.68 6.63 15.27
N LEU A 237 7.58 6.70 14.29
CA LEU A 237 7.29 6.44 12.87
C LEU A 237 6.65 5.06 12.71
N TRP A 238 7.23 4.01 13.30
CA TRP A 238 6.73 2.65 13.11
C TRP A 238 5.34 2.45 13.71
N ASN A 239 5.02 3.13 14.81
CA ASN A 239 3.67 3.15 15.37
C ASN A 239 2.68 3.79 14.38
N ARG A 240 3.03 4.95 13.80
CA ARG A 240 2.20 5.61 12.78
C ARG A 240 2.02 4.73 11.55
N GLU A 241 3.10 4.13 11.06
CA GLU A 241 3.06 3.19 9.92
C GLU A 241 2.15 2.01 10.21
N ALA A 242 2.19 1.44 11.41
CA ALA A 242 1.32 0.34 11.78
C ALA A 242 -0.17 0.71 11.70
N LEU A 243 -0.53 1.92 12.16
CA LEU A 243 -1.89 2.44 12.01
C LEU A 243 -2.27 2.65 10.54
N LEU A 244 -1.37 3.23 9.72
CA LEU A 244 -1.63 3.42 8.29
C LEU A 244 -1.81 2.10 7.54
N PHE A 245 -0.93 1.12 7.79
CA PHE A 245 -1.00 -0.21 7.19
C PHE A 245 -2.28 -0.93 7.59
N LYS A 246 -2.67 -0.89 8.87
CA LYS A 246 -3.91 -1.52 9.35
C LYS A 246 -5.12 -1.14 8.50
N TYR A 247 -5.20 0.10 8.03
CA TYR A 247 -6.32 0.61 7.23
C TYR A 247 -6.09 0.56 5.71
N GLY A 248 -5.01 -0.07 5.22
CA GLY A 248 -4.83 -0.33 3.78
C GLY A 248 -3.89 0.61 3.04
N SER A 249 -3.24 1.55 3.74
CA SER A 249 -2.45 2.61 3.12
C SER A 249 -0.97 2.29 3.11
N GLY A 250 -0.24 2.86 2.16
CA GLY A 250 1.21 2.77 2.06
C GLY A 250 1.90 4.05 2.53
N THR A 251 3.15 3.92 2.96
CA THR A 251 3.95 4.98 3.59
C THR A 251 5.32 5.08 2.94
N GLY A 252 5.87 6.28 2.83
CA GLY A 252 7.28 6.47 2.49
C GLY A 252 7.94 7.49 3.39
N SER A 253 9.22 7.28 3.64
CA SER A 253 10.03 8.16 4.48
C SER A 253 11.45 8.25 3.94
N ASN A 254 12.02 9.46 3.97
CA ASN A 254 13.43 9.67 3.74
C ASN A 254 14.19 9.54 5.07
N PHE A 255 15.13 8.60 5.13
CA PHE A 255 15.92 8.29 6.31
C PHE A 255 17.29 9.00 6.35
N SER A 256 17.56 9.89 5.41
CA SER A 256 18.86 10.56 5.26
C SER A 256 19.25 11.41 6.45
N ASN A 257 18.29 11.82 7.29
CA ASN A 257 18.59 12.58 8.51
C ASN A 257 19.08 11.69 9.66
N ILE A 258 18.88 10.37 9.59
CA ILE A 258 19.33 9.43 10.62
C ILE A 258 20.84 9.28 10.53
N ARG A 259 21.53 9.34 11.67
CA ARG A 259 22.99 9.24 11.69
C ARG A 259 23.47 7.85 11.22
N GLY A 260 24.57 7.85 10.47
CA GLY A 260 25.21 6.65 9.95
C GLY A 260 25.95 5.83 11.01
N SER A 261 26.49 4.70 10.58
CA SER A 261 27.24 3.79 11.45
C SER A 261 28.51 4.46 11.99
N GLY A 262 28.79 4.28 13.27
CA GLY A 262 30.00 4.84 13.90
C GLY A 262 29.91 6.33 14.30
N GLU A 263 28.85 7.05 13.93
CA GLU A 263 28.65 8.44 14.36
C GLU A 263 28.42 8.54 15.88
N PRO A 264 28.87 9.61 16.56
CA PRO A 264 28.80 9.73 18.01
C PRO A 264 27.36 9.86 18.53
N LEU A 265 27.11 9.34 19.73
CA LEU A 265 25.85 9.50 20.47
C LEU A 265 26.00 10.50 21.63
N SER A 266 24.92 11.21 21.96
CA SER A 266 24.93 12.23 23.03
C SER A 266 25.21 11.65 24.43
N GLY A 267 24.80 10.40 24.67
CA GLY A 267 25.07 9.67 25.92
C GLY A 267 26.44 8.97 25.99
N GLY A 268 27.28 9.14 24.97
CA GLY A 268 28.50 8.36 24.77
C GLY A 268 28.26 7.08 23.96
N GLY A 269 29.33 6.59 23.31
CA GLY A 269 29.25 5.48 22.35
C GLY A 269 28.99 5.92 20.91
N THR A 270 28.72 4.96 20.04
CA THR A 270 28.55 5.15 18.60
C THR A 270 27.23 4.57 18.10
N SER A 271 26.70 5.14 17.03
CA SER A 271 25.50 4.66 16.34
C SER A 271 25.72 3.27 15.76
N SER A 272 24.66 2.45 15.82
CA SER A 272 24.56 1.15 15.13
C SER A 272 24.33 1.26 13.61
N GLY A 273 24.23 2.49 13.09
CA GLY A 273 23.94 2.78 11.68
C GLY A 273 22.48 2.64 11.29
N LEU A 274 22.16 3.21 10.13
CA LEU A 274 20.80 3.31 9.60
C LEU A 274 20.20 1.93 9.31
N LEU A 275 20.96 1.03 8.67
CA LEU A 275 20.46 -0.27 8.24
C LEU A 275 19.93 -1.13 9.40
N SER A 276 20.49 -0.99 10.60
CA SER A 276 20.01 -1.69 11.79
C SER A 276 18.54 -1.35 12.09
N PHE A 277 18.14 -0.09 11.95
CA PHE A 277 16.75 0.33 12.14
C PHE A 277 15.87 -0.04 10.95
N LEU A 278 16.38 0.07 9.73
CA LEU A 278 15.65 -0.33 8.53
C LEU A 278 15.25 -1.81 8.56
N LYS A 279 16.14 -2.70 9.04
CA LYS A 279 15.84 -4.12 9.22
C LYS A 279 14.68 -4.37 10.16
N ILE A 280 14.55 -3.60 11.24
CA ILE A 280 13.42 -3.76 12.16
C ILE A 280 12.13 -3.20 11.53
N GLY A 281 12.19 -2.05 10.86
CA GLY A 281 11.05 -1.49 10.13
C GLY A 281 10.54 -2.42 9.02
N ASP A 282 11.45 -3.07 8.29
CA ASP A 282 11.13 -4.11 7.30
C ASP A 282 10.36 -5.28 7.92
N ARG A 283 10.84 -5.80 9.07
CA ARG A 283 10.16 -6.87 9.80
C ARG A 283 8.78 -6.44 10.32
N ALA A 284 8.67 -5.21 10.81
CA ALA A 284 7.40 -4.66 11.25
C ALA A 284 6.39 -4.58 10.09
N ALA A 285 6.81 -4.08 8.92
CA ALA A 285 5.96 -4.03 7.73
C ALA A 285 5.51 -5.43 7.28
N GLY A 286 6.42 -6.41 7.27
CA GLY A 286 6.09 -7.80 6.90
C GLY A 286 5.11 -8.49 7.85
N ALA A 287 5.05 -8.08 9.12
CA ALA A 287 4.15 -8.66 10.12
C ALA A 287 2.70 -8.11 10.02
N ILE A 288 2.50 -6.94 9.40
CA ILE A 288 1.22 -6.24 9.41
C ILE A 288 0.44 -6.52 8.13
N LYS A 289 -0.76 -7.10 8.29
CA LYS A 289 -1.73 -7.31 7.20
C LYS A 289 -2.68 -6.13 7.11
N SER A 290 -2.84 -5.61 5.91
CA SER A 290 -3.52 -4.34 5.64
C SER A 290 -5.02 -4.53 5.35
N GLY A 291 -5.87 -3.67 5.91
CA GLY A 291 -7.31 -3.59 5.63
C GLY A 291 -8.14 -4.82 6.05
N GLY A 292 -7.65 -5.64 7.00
CA GLY A 292 -8.31 -6.90 7.37
C GLY A 292 -8.30 -7.96 6.25
N THR A 293 -7.46 -7.77 5.23
CA THR A 293 -7.32 -8.67 4.06
C THR A 293 -5.91 -9.30 4.03
N THR A 294 -5.64 -10.17 3.04
CA THR A 294 -4.32 -10.76 2.79
C THR A 294 -3.30 -9.78 2.17
N ARG A 295 -3.61 -8.48 2.08
CA ARG A 295 -2.71 -7.48 1.49
C ARG A 295 -1.55 -7.14 2.44
N ARG A 296 -0.32 -7.17 1.92
CA ARG A 296 0.88 -6.74 2.64
C ARG A 296 0.94 -5.21 2.77
N ALA A 297 1.60 -4.74 3.83
CA ALA A 297 2.03 -3.36 3.96
C ALA A 297 2.89 -2.94 2.75
N ALA A 298 2.85 -1.66 2.38
CA ALA A 298 3.67 -1.10 1.31
C ALA A 298 4.48 0.07 1.86
N LYS A 299 5.82 -0.03 1.80
CA LYS A 299 6.74 0.95 2.37
C LYS A 299 7.75 1.43 1.33
N MET A 300 8.02 2.73 1.28
CA MET A 300 9.21 3.30 0.63
C MET A 300 10.23 3.68 1.69
N VAL A 301 11.47 3.24 1.48
CA VAL A 301 12.63 3.73 2.21
C VAL A 301 13.47 4.52 1.23
N THR A 302 13.78 5.77 1.56
CA THR A 302 14.55 6.65 0.69
C THR A 302 15.83 7.11 1.38
N LEU A 303 16.94 7.19 0.63
CA LEU A 303 18.23 7.65 1.12
C LEU A 303 18.95 8.56 0.10
N ASP A 304 19.53 9.65 0.57
CA ASP A 304 20.27 10.61 -0.24
C ASP A 304 21.67 10.05 -0.55
N LEU A 305 22.16 10.28 -1.77
CA LEU A 305 23.43 9.70 -2.23
C LEU A 305 24.68 10.14 -1.44
N ASP A 306 24.59 11.19 -0.64
CA ASP A 306 25.69 11.68 0.20
C ASP A 306 25.75 11.01 1.59
N HIS A 307 24.81 10.10 1.88
CA HIS A 307 24.73 9.42 3.16
C HIS A 307 25.94 8.48 3.39
N PRO A 308 26.53 8.43 4.60
CA PRO A 308 27.72 7.61 4.85
C PRO A 308 27.45 6.11 4.69
N ASP A 309 26.23 5.66 4.99
CA ASP A 309 25.80 4.26 4.83
C ASP A 309 25.28 3.93 3.40
N ILE A 310 25.46 4.83 2.42
CA ILE A 310 24.82 4.69 1.09
C ILE A 310 25.22 3.41 0.34
N GLU A 311 26.49 3.00 0.40
CA GLU A 311 26.96 1.80 -0.30
C GLU A 311 26.34 0.53 0.27
N GLU A 312 26.23 0.43 1.60
CA GLU A 312 25.58 -0.72 2.26
C GLU A 312 24.08 -0.73 1.97
N TYR A 313 23.44 0.46 1.94
CA TYR A 313 22.04 0.59 1.58
C TYR A 313 21.75 0.14 0.14
N ILE A 314 22.59 0.53 -0.83
CA ILE A 314 22.46 0.09 -2.23
C ILE A 314 22.56 -1.43 -2.33
N ASP A 315 23.54 -2.05 -1.66
CA ASP A 315 23.75 -3.51 -1.75
C ASP A 315 22.76 -4.34 -0.92
N TRP A 316 21.97 -3.69 -0.05
CA TRP A 316 21.22 -4.38 1.00
C TRP A 316 20.31 -5.47 0.44
N LYS A 317 19.44 -5.15 -0.52
CA LYS A 317 18.46 -6.10 -1.04
C LYS A 317 19.10 -7.23 -1.84
N LEU A 318 20.09 -6.90 -2.69
CA LEU A 318 20.87 -7.88 -3.43
C LEU A 318 21.54 -8.89 -2.49
N SER A 319 22.21 -8.40 -1.46
CA SER A 319 22.90 -9.24 -0.47
C SER A 319 21.93 -10.17 0.28
N GLU A 320 20.68 -9.74 0.49
CA GLU A 320 19.65 -10.56 1.12
C GLU A 320 19.07 -11.60 0.15
N GLU A 321 18.92 -11.29 -1.13
CA GLU A 321 18.49 -12.26 -2.16
C GLU A 321 19.55 -13.35 -2.42
N GLU A 322 20.83 -13.01 -2.36
CA GLU A 322 21.92 -13.98 -2.42
C GLU A 322 21.88 -14.94 -1.22
N LYS A 323 21.51 -14.45 -0.02
CA LYS A 323 21.29 -15.31 1.15
C LYS A 323 20.13 -16.28 0.93
N VAL A 324 19.00 -15.82 0.38
CA VAL A 324 17.88 -16.71 0.04
C VAL A 324 18.34 -17.79 -0.94
N SER A 325 19.07 -17.40 -1.99
CA SER A 325 19.60 -18.34 -2.97
C SER A 325 20.50 -19.41 -2.31
N ALA A 326 21.39 -18.99 -1.41
CA ALA A 326 22.25 -19.91 -0.67
C ALA A 326 21.45 -20.85 0.25
N LEU A 327 20.42 -20.35 0.93
CA LEU A 327 19.54 -21.14 1.80
C LEU A 327 18.73 -22.19 1.01
N VAL A 328 18.18 -21.80 -0.14
CA VAL A 328 17.45 -22.70 -1.04
C VAL A 328 18.36 -23.80 -1.55
N ILE A 329 19.52 -23.44 -2.10
CA ILE A 329 20.52 -24.42 -2.60
C ILE A 329 20.96 -25.34 -1.46
N GLY A 330 21.31 -24.78 -0.30
CA GLY A 330 21.78 -25.53 0.87
C GLY A 330 20.76 -26.52 1.41
N SER A 331 19.49 -26.11 1.55
CA SER A 331 18.42 -26.98 2.03
C SER A 331 18.15 -28.16 1.08
N ASN A 332 18.17 -27.91 -0.24
CA ASN A 332 17.95 -28.94 -1.25
C ASN A 332 19.13 -29.93 -1.33
N LEU A 333 20.37 -29.42 -1.26
CA LEU A 333 21.56 -30.28 -1.16
C LEU A 333 21.53 -31.14 0.09
N LEU A 334 21.16 -30.56 1.25
CA LEU A 334 21.08 -31.30 2.50
C LEU A 334 20.06 -32.45 2.42
N GLN A 335 18.86 -32.19 1.88
CA GLN A 335 17.86 -33.22 1.63
C GLN A 335 18.36 -34.29 0.65
N GLY A 336 19.01 -33.88 -0.44
CA GLY A 336 19.59 -34.79 -1.44
C GLY A 336 20.65 -35.72 -0.84
N HIS A 337 21.55 -35.20 -0.01
CA HIS A 337 22.57 -35.99 0.66
C HIS A 337 21.99 -36.92 1.73
N ALA A 338 21.00 -36.45 2.49
CA ALA A 338 20.29 -37.30 3.44
C ALA A 338 19.65 -38.50 2.72
N ASN A 339 18.94 -38.27 1.62
CA ASN A 339 18.34 -39.34 0.81
C ASN A 339 19.40 -40.32 0.28
N ALA A 340 20.50 -39.82 -0.31
CA ALA A 340 21.55 -40.67 -0.87
C ALA A 340 22.26 -41.52 0.20
N ILE A 341 22.49 -40.97 1.40
CA ILE A 341 23.09 -41.72 2.52
C ILE A 341 22.13 -42.79 3.04
N MET A 342 20.85 -42.44 3.21
CA MET A 342 19.84 -43.41 3.67
C MET A 342 19.64 -44.53 2.64
N GLU A 343 19.55 -44.20 1.35
CA GLU A 343 19.46 -45.17 0.27
C GLU A 343 20.69 -46.10 0.25
N ALA A 344 21.90 -45.55 0.37
CA ALA A 344 23.11 -46.35 0.42
C ALA A 344 23.15 -47.34 1.59
N ILE A 345 22.55 -46.98 2.74
CA ILE A 345 22.46 -47.86 3.92
C ILE A 345 21.39 -48.93 3.73
N TRP A 346 20.20 -48.54 3.28
CA TRP A 346 19.03 -49.43 3.25
C TRP A 346 18.94 -50.31 2.01
N SER A 347 19.64 -49.96 0.95
CA SER A 347 19.81 -50.79 -0.25
C SER A 347 21.05 -51.68 -0.20
N TYR A 348 21.82 -51.67 0.89
CA TYR A 348 23.01 -52.50 1.04
C TYR A 348 22.63 -53.98 1.22
N ASP A 349 23.13 -54.83 0.31
CA ASP A 349 22.89 -56.27 0.24
C ASP A 349 24.13 -57.12 0.61
N GLY A 350 25.24 -56.47 0.99
CA GLY A 350 26.48 -57.13 1.40
C GLY A 350 26.40 -57.75 2.80
N SER A 351 27.35 -58.64 3.12
CA SER A 351 27.39 -59.37 4.40
C SER A 351 28.01 -58.58 5.58
N GLY A 352 28.57 -57.39 5.32
CA GLY A 352 29.21 -56.53 6.33
C GLY A 352 28.25 -55.59 7.07
N ASN A 353 28.77 -54.67 7.88
CA ASN A 353 27.96 -53.67 8.55
C ASN A 353 27.54 -52.57 7.56
N LYS A 354 26.24 -52.48 7.25
CA LYS A 354 25.67 -51.47 6.34
C LYS A 354 25.95 -50.01 6.75
N LEU A 355 26.25 -49.75 8.03
CA LEU A 355 26.57 -48.43 8.58
C LEU A 355 28.08 -48.13 8.63
N ASP A 356 28.93 -49.14 8.41
CA ASP A 356 30.37 -48.94 8.36
C ASP A 356 30.78 -48.54 6.93
N VAL A 357 31.42 -47.39 6.79
CA VAL A 357 31.93 -46.89 5.50
C VAL A 357 33.00 -47.82 4.91
N ASN A 358 33.68 -48.64 5.70
CA ASN A 358 34.66 -49.61 5.22
C ASN A 358 33.99 -50.80 4.53
N ASP A 359 32.84 -51.24 5.04
CA ASP A 359 32.07 -52.36 4.50
C ASP A 359 31.13 -51.92 3.37
N ASN A 360 30.52 -50.74 3.49
CA ASN A 360 29.58 -50.19 2.52
C ASN A 360 30.24 -49.10 1.64
N SER A 361 30.68 -49.48 0.45
CA SER A 361 31.33 -48.57 -0.52
C SER A 361 30.38 -47.48 -1.06
N SER A 362 29.09 -47.80 -1.20
CA SER A 362 28.05 -46.83 -1.58
C SER A 362 27.88 -45.76 -0.51
N LEU A 363 27.85 -46.15 0.76
CA LEU A 363 27.80 -45.22 1.90
C LEU A 363 29.05 -44.35 1.96
N ARG A 364 30.25 -44.93 1.79
CA ARG A 364 31.51 -44.17 1.73
C ARG A 364 31.47 -43.10 0.64
N THR A 365 30.94 -43.45 -0.53
CA THR A 365 30.83 -42.54 -1.66
C THR A 365 29.83 -41.42 -1.38
N ALA A 366 28.65 -41.76 -0.84
CA ALA A 366 27.61 -40.79 -0.48
C ALA A 366 28.08 -39.83 0.62
N ALA A 367 28.70 -40.35 1.68
CA ALA A 367 29.25 -39.55 2.78
C ALA A 367 30.42 -38.67 2.32
N ALA A 368 31.35 -39.19 1.52
CA ALA A 368 32.45 -38.38 0.96
C ALA A 368 31.94 -37.28 0.03
N LYS A 369 30.86 -37.54 -0.74
CA LYS A 369 30.21 -36.52 -1.55
C LYS A 369 29.57 -35.43 -0.69
N ALA A 370 28.82 -35.80 0.35
CA ALA A 370 28.22 -34.85 1.28
C ALA A 370 29.27 -33.92 1.92
N LEU A 371 30.42 -34.46 2.34
CA LEU A 371 31.51 -33.66 2.90
C LEU A 371 32.18 -32.74 1.87
N ARG A 372 32.33 -33.20 0.62
CA ARG A 372 32.84 -32.34 -0.47
C ARG A 372 31.88 -31.19 -0.77
N ASP A 373 30.57 -31.45 -0.68
CA ASP A 373 29.51 -30.47 -0.90
C ASP A 373 29.16 -29.69 0.40
N HIS A 374 30.10 -29.62 1.34
CA HIS A 374 30.05 -28.82 2.58
C HIS A 374 28.98 -29.18 3.62
N VAL A 375 28.37 -30.37 3.55
CA VAL A 375 27.52 -30.88 4.64
C VAL A 375 28.37 -31.09 5.91
N PRO A 376 28.02 -30.50 7.07
CA PRO A 376 28.82 -30.66 8.28
C PRO A 376 28.94 -32.13 8.71
N ASN A 377 30.12 -32.51 9.22
CA ASN A 377 30.36 -33.85 9.79
C ASN A 377 29.31 -34.26 10.84
N SER A 378 28.82 -33.30 11.64
CA SER A 378 27.77 -33.54 12.63
C SER A 378 26.43 -33.96 12.00
N HIS A 379 26.11 -33.45 10.81
CA HIS A 379 24.91 -33.86 10.07
C HIS A 379 25.06 -35.25 9.49
N VAL A 380 26.21 -35.56 8.86
CA VAL A 380 26.49 -36.91 8.35
C VAL A 380 26.42 -37.94 9.49
N LYS A 381 27.02 -37.63 10.64
CA LYS A 381 26.93 -38.47 11.83
C LYS A 381 25.48 -38.65 12.29
N ARG A 382 24.69 -37.58 12.36
CA ARG A 382 23.26 -37.65 12.70
C ARG A 382 22.50 -38.59 11.77
N PHE A 383 22.82 -38.62 10.48
CA PHE A 383 22.15 -39.53 9.52
C PHE A 383 22.46 -40.99 9.84
N LEU A 384 23.73 -41.30 10.13
CA LEU A 384 24.15 -42.63 10.54
C LEU A 384 23.49 -43.06 11.86
N ASP A 385 23.50 -42.18 12.86
CA ASP A 385 22.90 -42.44 14.17
C ASP A 385 21.38 -42.68 14.08
N LEU A 386 20.68 -41.98 13.19
CA LEU A 386 19.25 -42.20 12.94
C LEU A 386 18.99 -43.49 12.15
N ALA A 387 19.83 -43.81 11.17
CA ALA A 387 19.73 -45.07 10.45
C ALA A 387 19.97 -46.28 11.37
N ASP A 388 20.89 -46.18 12.33
CA ASP A 388 21.12 -47.19 13.38
C ASP A 388 19.89 -47.43 14.25
N GLN A 389 19.15 -46.35 14.57
CA GLN A 389 17.86 -46.41 15.26
C GLN A 389 16.71 -46.94 14.39
N GLY A 390 16.97 -47.29 13.13
CA GLY A 390 15.99 -47.91 12.23
C GLY A 390 15.18 -46.93 11.37
N TRP A 391 15.51 -45.64 11.37
CA TRP A 391 14.88 -44.67 10.48
C TRP A 391 15.27 -44.99 9.03
N LYS A 392 14.30 -44.93 8.11
CA LYS A 392 14.52 -45.23 6.67
C LYS A 392 14.62 -44.00 5.79
N SER A 393 14.17 -42.85 6.28
CA SER A 393 14.25 -41.57 5.60
C SER A 393 14.41 -40.46 6.64
N ILE A 394 14.97 -39.35 6.19
CA ILE A 394 15.08 -38.11 6.97
C ILE A 394 14.53 -37.01 6.05
N GLN A 395 13.60 -36.22 6.57
CA GLN A 395 13.02 -35.10 5.86
C GLN A 395 13.53 -33.80 6.51
N PHE A 396 14.00 -32.91 5.66
CA PHE A 396 14.38 -31.54 5.96
C PHE A 396 13.37 -30.61 5.27
N ASP A 397 13.12 -29.48 5.91
CA ASP A 397 12.35 -28.41 5.28
C ASP A 397 13.19 -27.84 4.12
N THR A 398 12.72 -28.05 2.90
CA THR A 398 13.34 -27.52 1.69
C THR A 398 12.71 -26.17 1.37
N LEU A 399 13.56 -25.16 1.22
CA LEU A 399 13.13 -23.81 0.85
C LEU A 399 13.03 -23.68 -0.67
N ASP A 400 12.24 -22.71 -1.13
CA ASP A 400 12.09 -22.35 -2.54
C ASP A 400 12.35 -20.85 -2.78
N THR A 401 12.31 -20.47 -4.06
CA THR A 401 12.47 -19.09 -4.50
C THR A 401 11.14 -18.34 -4.61
N ASP A 402 10.05 -18.87 -4.03
CA ASP A 402 8.82 -18.10 -3.95
C ASP A 402 9.05 -16.92 -3.00
N TRP A 403 8.80 -15.71 -3.49
CA TRP A 403 8.88 -14.46 -2.72
C TRP A 403 7.86 -14.41 -1.56
N GLN A 404 6.90 -15.31 -1.51
CA GLN A 404 6.00 -15.53 -0.36
C GLN A 404 6.45 -16.69 0.55
N GLY A 405 7.47 -17.45 0.13
CA GLY A 405 7.97 -18.63 0.80
C GLY A 405 8.80 -18.33 2.05
N GLU A 406 9.07 -19.37 2.83
CA GLU A 406 9.79 -19.28 4.11
C GLU A 406 11.21 -18.74 3.93
N GLY A 407 11.87 -19.02 2.80
CA GLY A 407 13.20 -18.51 2.49
C GLY A 407 13.26 -16.98 2.53
N TYR A 408 12.37 -16.32 1.78
CA TYR A 408 12.23 -14.86 1.81
C TYR A 408 11.75 -14.35 3.18
N GLY A 409 10.99 -15.16 3.92
CA GLY A 409 10.62 -14.87 5.31
C GLY A 409 11.79 -14.81 6.29
N THR A 410 12.99 -15.30 5.95
CA THR A 410 14.16 -15.32 6.85
C THR A 410 15.12 -14.15 6.64
N VAL A 411 15.00 -13.44 5.51
CA VAL A 411 15.86 -12.30 5.15
C VAL A 411 15.17 -10.95 5.37
N SER A 412 15.89 -9.86 5.16
CA SER A 412 15.43 -8.48 5.35
C SER A 412 15.39 -7.69 4.03
N GLY A 413 14.79 -6.50 4.06
CA GLY A 413 14.74 -5.58 2.92
C GLY A 413 13.75 -5.96 1.82
N GLN A 414 12.81 -6.87 2.14
CA GLN A 414 11.85 -7.44 1.17
C GLN A 414 10.45 -6.82 1.29
N ASN A 415 10.18 -6.09 2.38
CA ASN A 415 8.88 -5.48 2.68
C ASN A 415 8.89 -3.96 2.44
N SER A 416 9.94 -3.44 1.79
CA SER A 416 10.01 -2.07 1.29
C SER A 416 10.54 -2.02 -0.14
N ASN A 417 10.09 -1.00 -0.86
CA ASN A 417 10.82 -0.48 -2.01
C ASN A 417 11.92 0.43 -1.48
N ASN A 418 13.10 0.36 -2.10
CA ASN A 418 14.26 1.15 -1.73
C ASN A 418 14.58 2.12 -2.87
N SER A 419 14.88 3.38 -2.58
CA SER A 419 15.27 4.35 -3.61
C SER A 419 16.36 5.29 -3.12
N VAL A 420 17.31 5.57 -4.01
CA VAL A 420 18.33 6.60 -3.79
C VAL A 420 17.88 7.93 -4.37
N ARG A 421 18.21 9.03 -3.68
CA ARG A 421 17.95 10.39 -4.16
C ARG A 421 19.22 11.01 -4.74
N VAL A 422 19.08 11.43 -5.98
CA VAL A 422 20.19 11.85 -6.84
C VAL A 422 20.03 13.33 -7.17
N PRO A 423 20.87 14.22 -6.60
CA PRO A 423 20.84 15.63 -6.92
C PRO A 423 21.47 15.92 -8.30
N ASN A 424 21.14 17.06 -8.89
CA ASN A 424 21.74 17.48 -10.17
C ASN A 424 23.28 17.57 -10.06
N SER A 425 23.79 18.03 -8.92
CA SER A 425 25.24 18.11 -8.67
C SER A 425 25.96 16.75 -8.70
N PHE A 426 25.27 15.65 -8.38
CA PHE A 426 25.83 14.31 -8.56
C PHE A 426 25.94 13.96 -10.04
N MET A 427 24.91 14.29 -10.82
CA MET A 427 24.91 14.06 -12.27
C MET A 427 26.00 14.90 -12.96
N ASP A 428 26.20 16.14 -12.53
CA ASP A 428 27.30 16.98 -13.00
C ASP A 428 28.66 16.36 -12.66
N ALA A 429 28.84 15.85 -11.43
CA ALA A 429 30.06 15.15 -11.04
C ALA A 429 30.26 13.87 -11.87
N LEU A 430 29.19 13.13 -12.17
CA LEU A 430 29.25 11.92 -12.99
C LEU A 430 29.64 12.22 -14.44
N GLU A 431 29.07 13.25 -15.05
CA GLU A 431 29.37 13.65 -16.43
C GLU A 431 30.81 14.13 -16.59
N ASN A 432 31.38 14.76 -15.55
CA ASN A 432 32.72 15.34 -15.57
C ASN A 432 33.80 14.42 -14.96
N ASP A 433 33.55 13.12 -14.81
CA ASP A 433 34.46 12.16 -14.15
C ASP A 433 34.97 12.65 -12.77
N GLY A 434 34.09 13.33 -12.03
CA GLY A 434 34.35 13.98 -10.76
C GLY A 434 34.26 13.04 -9.55
N THR A 435 34.51 13.63 -8.37
CA THR A 435 34.43 12.95 -7.08
C THR A 435 33.12 13.31 -6.37
N TRP A 436 32.53 12.35 -5.68
CA TRP A 436 31.38 12.50 -4.80
C TRP A 436 31.80 12.34 -3.34
N ASN A 437 31.22 13.17 -2.47
CA ASN A 437 31.53 13.24 -1.05
C ASN A 437 30.38 12.66 -0.22
N LEU A 438 30.74 11.89 0.81
CA LEU A 438 29.82 11.41 1.83
C LEU A 438 30.03 12.18 3.13
N TYR A 439 28.95 12.48 3.84
CA TYR A 439 28.97 13.31 5.04
C TYR A 439 28.25 12.67 6.20
N HIS A 440 28.92 12.58 7.36
CA HIS A 440 28.27 12.29 8.63
C HIS A 440 27.17 13.31 8.92
N ARG A 441 26.02 12.86 9.43
CA ARG A 441 24.89 13.76 9.74
C ARG A 441 25.19 14.68 10.91
N THR A 442 25.96 14.20 11.87
CA THR A 442 26.51 15.01 12.97
C THR A 442 27.42 16.12 12.47
N GLU A 443 28.25 15.85 11.45
CA GLU A 443 29.14 16.84 10.85
C GLU A 443 28.37 17.89 10.03
N LEU A 444 27.37 17.49 9.24
CA LEU A 444 26.50 18.45 8.53
C LEU A 444 25.82 19.41 9.51
N LYS A 445 25.34 18.87 10.64
CA LYS A 445 24.72 19.67 11.69
C LYS A 445 25.72 20.65 12.34
N SER A 446 26.87 20.16 12.79
CA SER A 446 27.90 20.99 13.43
C SER A 446 28.46 22.06 12.49
N ALA A 447 28.72 21.71 11.23
CA ALA A 447 29.19 22.65 10.23
C ALA A 447 28.17 23.78 9.99
N GLY A 448 26.87 23.45 9.93
CA GLY A 448 25.79 24.42 9.82
C GLY A 448 25.68 25.34 11.03
N GLU A 449 25.78 24.81 12.25
CA GLU A 449 25.77 25.60 13.50
C GLU A 449 26.98 26.54 13.61
N GLU A 450 28.13 26.12 13.08
CA GLU A 450 29.37 26.90 13.07
C GLU A 450 29.51 27.84 11.85
N GLY A 451 28.61 27.74 10.86
CA GLY A 451 28.66 28.54 9.63
C GLY A 451 29.86 28.22 8.73
N ARG A 452 30.32 26.97 8.72
CA ARG A 452 31.45 26.48 7.91
C ARG A 452 31.00 25.42 6.91
N GLU A 453 31.85 25.16 5.92
CA GLU A 453 31.65 24.03 5.03
C GLU A 453 31.85 22.70 5.77
N PRO A 454 31.02 21.68 5.50
CA PRO A 454 31.18 20.36 6.09
C PRO A 454 32.38 19.64 5.51
N SER A 455 33.09 18.91 6.37
CA SER A 455 34.19 18.04 5.96
C SER A 455 33.66 16.66 5.58
N PRO A 456 34.01 16.12 4.40
CA PRO A 456 33.58 14.78 4.02
C PRO A 456 34.20 13.73 4.93
N CYS A 457 33.42 12.73 5.34
CA CYS A 457 33.97 11.56 6.04
C CYS A 457 34.63 10.58 5.06
N ARG A 458 34.17 10.58 3.80
CA ARG A 458 34.73 9.81 2.70
C ARG A 458 34.43 10.49 1.36
N SER A 459 35.29 10.25 0.39
CA SER A 459 35.12 10.69 -1.00
C SER A 459 35.38 9.52 -1.95
N MET A 460 34.69 9.47 -3.07
CA MET A 460 34.82 8.41 -4.08
C MET A 460 34.50 8.93 -5.49
N PRO A 461 34.99 8.31 -6.57
CA PRO A 461 34.57 8.67 -7.92
C PRO A 461 33.04 8.52 -8.09
N ALA A 462 32.36 9.54 -8.62
CA ALA A 462 30.90 9.50 -8.80
C ALA A 462 30.45 8.31 -9.69
N LYS A 463 31.28 7.97 -10.68
CA LYS A 463 31.10 6.83 -11.58
C LYS A 463 31.08 5.48 -10.87
N GLU A 464 31.89 5.29 -9.82
CA GLU A 464 31.90 4.04 -9.07
C GLU A 464 30.58 3.84 -8.32
N LEU A 465 30.10 4.90 -7.64
CA LEU A 465 28.82 4.86 -6.95
C LEU A 465 27.65 4.66 -7.93
N TRP A 466 27.67 5.34 -9.08
CA TRP A 466 26.63 5.17 -10.10
C TRP A 466 26.61 3.76 -10.70
N ASN A 467 27.77 3.20 -11.02
CA ASN A 467 27.87 1.82 -11.51
C ASN A 467 27.34 0.81 -10.48
N LYS A 468 27.54 1.08 -9.18
CA LYS A 468 26.98 0.27 -8.10
C LYS A 468 25.45 0.31 -8.11
N VAL A 469 24.86 1.51 -8.16
CA VAL A 469 23.39 1.67 -8.27
C VAL A 469 22.86 0.91 -9.48
N ALA A 470 23.47 1.09 -10.65
CA ALA A 470 23.03 0.46 -11.89
C ALA A 470 23.15 -1.08 -11.85
N TYR A 471 24.26 -1.60 -11.33
CA TYR A 471 24.47 -3.04 -11.20
C TYR A 471 23.47 -3.68 -10.24
N THR A 472 23.28 -3.09 -9.06
CA THR A 472 22.36 -3.63 -8.07
C THR A 472 20.91 -3.56 -8.56
N ALA A 473 20.51 -2.44 -9.19
CA ALA A 473 19.18 -2.33 -9.80
C ALA A 473 18.97 -3.36 -10.94
N TRP A 474 20.01 -3.67 -11.72
CA TRP A 474 19.92 -4.77 -12.70
C TRP A 474 19.81 -6.14 -12.04
N ALA A 475 20.52 -6.36 -10.93
CA ALA A 475 20.58 -7.65 -10.26
C ALA A 475 19.29 -7.99 -9.48
N CYS A 476 18.67 -7.02 -8.80
CA CYS A 476 17.52 -7.25 -7.93
C CYS A 476 16.36 -6.23 -8.05
N ALA A 477 16.37 -5.36 -9.08
CA ALA A 477 15.38 -4.30 -9.31
C ALA A 477 15.35 -3.15 -8.26
N ASP A 478 16.31 -3.13 -7.32
CA ASP A 478 16.49 -2.07 -6.33
C ASP A 478 17.97 -1.65 -6.23
N PRO A 479 18.27 -0.41 -5.77
CA PRO A 479 17.32 0.65 -5.46
C PRO A 479 16.80 1.34 -6.72
N GLY A 480 15.57 1.86 -6.64
CA GLY A 480 15.07 2.85 -7.59
C GLY A 480 15.82 4.17 -7.49
N VAL A 481 15.58 5.08 -8.45
CA VAL A 481 16.23 6.39 -8.52
C VAL A 481 15.18 7.49 -8.47
N GLN A 482 15.39 8.47 -7.60
CA GLN A 482 14.58 9.69 -7.52
C GLN A 482 15.50 10.90 -7.78
N PHE A 483 15.17 11.70 -8.80
CA PHE A 483 15.96 12.89 -9.16
C PHE A 483 15.62 14.06 -8.25
N ASP A 484 16.39 14.17 -7.17
CA ASP A 484 16.11 15.01 -6.03
C ASP A 484 15.88 16.48 -6.38
N THR A 485 16.86 17.10 -7.03
CA THR A 485 16.81 18.52 -7.38
C THR A 485 15.74 18.78 -8.42
N THR A 486 15.62 17.93 -9.45
CA THR A 486 14.54 18.03 -10.44
C THR A 486 13.16 17.99 -9.80
N ILE A 487 12.91 17.09 -8.84
CA ILE A 487 11.63 17.03 -8.12
C ILE A 487 11.32 18.38 -7.45
N ASN A 488 12.33 19.03 -6.85
CA ASN A 488 12.15 20.30 -6.17
C ASN A 488 12.07 21.51 -7.11
N GLU A 489 12.70 21.45 -8.28
CA GLU A 489 12.57 22.47 -9.34
C GLU A 489 11.13 22.59 -9.87
N TRP A 490 10.38 21.48 -9.85
CA TRP A 490 8.96 21.43 -10.23
C TRP A 490 8.01 21.53 -9.04
N HIS A 491 8.51 21.86 -7.85
CA HIS A 491 7.68 21.96 -6.66
C HIS A 491 6.71 23.14 -6.76
N THR A 492 5.42 22.85 -6.62
CA THR A 492 4.34 23.84 -6.65
C THR A 492 4.14 24.62 -5.34
N CYS A 493 4.78 24.20 -4.23
CA CYS A 493 4.63 24.81 -2.91
C CYS A 493 5.98 24.95 -2.15
N PRO A 494 7.03 25.53 -2.76
CA PRO A 494 8.39 25.54 -2.19
C PRO A 494 8.50 26.27 -0.83
N GLU A 495 7.66 27.27 -0.58
CA GLU A 495 7.60 27.96 0.71
C GLU A 495 7.08 27.06 1.85
N GLY A 496 6.38 25.97 1.52
CA GLY A 496 5.90 24.96 2.48
C GLY A 496 7.01 24.01 2.96
N GLY A 497 8.19 24.09 2.34
CA GLY A 497 9.33 23.25 2.64
C GLY A 497 9.78 22.44 1.43
N ARG A 498 10.75 21.58 1.68
CA ARG A 498 11.39 20.76 0.66
C ARG A 498 10.65 19.42 0.48
N ILE A 499 10.57 18.91 -0.73
CA ILE A 499 10.15 17.52 -0.99
C ILE A 499 11.33 16.60 -0.66
N ASN A 500 11.22 15.85 0.43
CA ASN A 500 12.29 14.97 0.91
C ASN A 500 12.14 13.53 0.44
N GLY A 501 10.94 13.08 0.11
CA GLY A 501 10.73 11.70 -0.34
C GLY A 501 9.44 11.55 -1.12
N SER A 502 9.02 10.30 -1.25
CA SER A 502 7.81 9.92 -1.94
C SER A 502 7.02 8.89 -1.15
N ASN A 503 5.83 8.57 -1.63
CA ASN A 503 5.09 7.38 -1.21
C ASN A 503 5.73 6.08 -1.81
N PRO A 504 5.20 4.87 -1.49
CA PRO A 504 5.70 3.58 -1.97
C PRO A 504 5.97 3.42 -3.47
N CYS A 505 5.18 4.07 -4.33
CA CYS A 505 5.27 3.88 -5.78
C CYS A 505 5.86 5.09 -6.53
N SER A 506 6.40 6.08 -5.80
CA SER A 506 7.07 7.28 -6.36
C SER A 506 6.19 8.18 -7.25
N GLU A 507 4.87 8.02 -7.25
CA GLU A 507 3.91 8.84 -8.01
C GLU A 507 3.40 10.05 -7.22
N TYR A 508 3.50 10.02 -5.89
CA TYR A 508 3.19 11.15 -5.02
C TYR A 508 4.48 11.75 -4.45
N MET A 509 4.82 12.94 -4.95
CA MET A 509 5.99 13.73 -4.58
C MET A 509 5.50 15.04 -3.95
N PHE A 510 5.54 15.12 -2.62
CA PHE A 510 5.07 16.29 -1.89
C PHE A 510 5.76 16.41 -0.53
N LEU A 511 5.35 17.39 0.27
CA LEU A 511 5.91 17.66 1.59
C LEU A 511 5.77 16.46 2.53
N ASP A 512 6.71 16.32 3.46
CA ASP A 512 6.62 15.34 4.53
C ASP A 512 5.38 15.58 5.41
N ASP A 513 4.88 14.49 5.97
CA ASP A 513 3.68 14.43 6.80
C ASP A 513 2.43 14.88 6.03
N THR A 514 2.28 14.38 4.81
CA THR A 514 1.10 14.61 3.97
C THR A 514 0.54 13.30 3.41
N ALA A 515 -0.75 13.32 3.08
CA ALA A 515 -1.47 12.19 2.52
C ALA A 515 -2.05 12.53 1.15
N CYS A 516 -2.10 11.54 0.25
CA CYS A 516 -2.76 11.65 -1.04
C CYS A 516 -3.78 10.54 -1.24
N ASN A 517 -4.95 10.92 -1.74
CA ASN A 517 -5.96 10.01 -2.21
C ASN A 517 -5.96 9.98 -3.74
N LEU A 518 -6.21 8.79 -4.29
CA LEU A 518 -6.06 8.52 -5.70
C LEU A 518 -7.35 7.98 -6.31
N ALA A 519 -7.54 8.29 -7.57
CA ALA A 519 -8.50 7.62 -8.43
C ALA A 519 -7.91 7.43 -9.82
N SER A 520 -8.42 6.47 -10.58
CA SER A 520 -7.99 6.24 -11.95
C SER A 520 -9.18 6.11 -12.88
N ILE A 521 -9.12 6.85 -13.99
CA ILE A 521 -10.11 6.78 -15.07
C ILE A 521 -9.62 5.80 -16.14
N ASN A 522 -10.45 4.84 -16.51
CA ASN A 522 -10.14 3.87 -17.55
C ASN A 522 -10.38 4.49 -18.93
N LEU A 523 -9.29 4.83 -19.62
CA LEU A 523 -9.34 5.56 -20.90
C LEU A 523 -10.09 4.80 -21.99
N LEU A 524 -10.09 3.47 -21.94
CA LEU A 524 -10.69 2.64 -22.99
C LEU A 524 -12.21 2.80 -23.09
N HIS A 525 -12.90 3.10 -21.98
CA HIS A 525 -14.35 3.36 -21.99
C HIS A 525 -14.74 4.70 -22.65
N TYR A 526 -13.76 5.53 -22.99
CA TYR A 526 -13.96 6.81 -23.66
C TYR A 526 -13.48 6.76 -25.11
N PHE A 527 -13.07 5.60 -25.61
CA PHE A 527 -12.64 5.44 -27.00
C PHE A 527 -13.64 4.58 -27.77
N ASP A 528 -14.21 5.17 -28.82
CA ASP A 528 -15.01 4.45 -29.80
C ASP A 528 -14.08 3.80 -30.83
N THR A 529 -13.95 2.48 -30.77
CA THR A 529 -13.10 1.70 -31.67
C THR A 529 -13.61 1.66 -33.11
N GLY A 530 -14.92 1.80 -33.33
CA GLY A 530 -15.51 1.84 -34.66
C GLY A 530 -15.33 3.19 -35.34
N ALA A 531 -15.55 4.28 -34.59
CA ALA A 531 -15.37 5.64 -35.09
C ALA A 531 -13.92 6.15 -34.98
N GLN A 532 -13.03 5.40 -34.29
CA GLN A 532 -11.65 5.79 -33.98
C GLN A 532 -11.58 7.18 -33.32
N LYS A 533 -12.49 7.43 -32.38
CA LYS A 533 -12.66 8.75 -31.76
C LYS A 533 -12.74 8.65 -30.25
N PHE A 534 -12.00 9.54 -29.58
CA PHE A 534 -12.06 9.70 -28.13
C PHE A 534 -13.19 10.67 -27.73
N ASP A 535 -14.09 10.25 -26.83
CA ASP A 535 -15.15 11.08 -26.24
C ASP A 535 -14.59 11.93 -25.10
N ILE A 536 -13.98 13.05 -25.50
CA ILE A 536 -13.40 14.06 -24.61
C ILE A 536 -14.42 14.56 -23.59
N ALA A 537 -15.68 14.76 -23.99
CA ALA A 537 -16.66 15.37 -23.12
C ALA A 537 -17.18 14.41 -22.04
N SER A 538 -17.29 13.10 -22.32
CA SER A 538 -17.51 12.08 -21.26
C SER A 538 -16.34 12.08 -20.29
N PHE A 539 -15.11 12.10 -20.82
CA PHE A 539 -13.90 12.02 -20.00
C PHE A 539 -13.78 13.23 -19.06
N GLN A 540 -14.00 14.45 -19.57
CA GLN A 540 -14.01 15.68 -18.77
C GLN A 540 -15.07 15.67 -17.67
N HIS A 541 -16.25 15.12 -17.95
CA HIS A 541 -17.31 14.97 -16.95
C HIS A 541 -16.86 14.05 -15.79
N SER A 542 -16.27 12.90 -16.11
CA SER A 542 -15.72 11.99 -15.10
C SER A 542 -14.56 12.60 -14.32
N VAL A 543 -13.68 13.36 -14.97
CA VAL A 543 -12.61 14.12 -14.31
C VAL A 543 -13.22 15.06 -13.27
N ARG A 544 -14.23 15.86 -13.65
CA ARG A 544 -14.90 16.80 -12.75
C ARG A 544 -15.50 16.10 -11.52
N LEU A 545 -16.22 15.00 -11.72
CA LEU A 545 -16.85 14.26 -10.62
C LEU A 545 -15.81 13.65 -9.67
N TRP A 546 -14.74 13.07 -10.20
CA TRP A 546 -13.66 12.51 -9.37
C TRP A 546 -12.86 13.58 -8.63
N THR A 547 -12.65 14.76 -9.21
CA THR A 547 -12.03 15.87 -8.48
C THR A 547 -12.85 16.23 -7.24
N ILE A 548 -14.19 16.27 -7.35
CA ILE A 548 -15.08 16.49 -6.20
C ILE A 548 -14.94 15.36 -5.18
N THR A 549 -14.96 14.09 -5.62
CA THR A 549 -14.80 12.93 -4.73
C THR A 549 -13.49 12.96 -3.93
N LEU A 550 -12.38 13.21 -4.62
CA LEU A 550 -11.06 13.26 -3.99
C LEU A 550 -10.99 14.42 -3.01
N GLU A 551 -11.57 15.56 -3.36
CA GLU A 551 -11.59 16.71 -2.47
C GLU A 551 -12.46 16.47 -1.22
N VAL A 552 -13.69 15.99 -1.36
CA VAL A 552 -14.55 15.61 -0.23
C VAL A 552 -13.87 14.57 0.66
N SER A 553 -13.07 13.70 0.07
CA SER A 553 -12.35 12.67 0.79
C SER A 553 -11.25 13.21 1.70
N VAL A 554 -10.75 14.43 1.48
CA VAL A 554 -9.86 15.14 2.42
C VAL A 554 -10.63 15.54 3.68
N LEU A 555 -11.85 16.06 3.53
CA LEU A 555 -12.69 16.54 4.64
C LEU A 555 -13.13 15.42 5.58
N MET A 556 -13.49 14.26 5.03
CA MET A 556 -13.98 13.13 5.83
C MET A 556 -12.86 12.36 6.54
N ALA A 557 -11.59 12.59 6.20
CA ALA A 557 -10.51 11.73 6.62
C ALA A 557 -10.01 11.97 8.05
N GLN A 558 -9.50 10.91 8.68
CA GLN A 558 -8.70 10.99 9.90
C GLN A 558 -7.31 10.38 9.70
N PHE A 559 -6.36 10.79 10.54
CA PHE A 559 -4.95 10.49 10.38
C PHE A 559 -4.26 10.18 11.72
N PRO A 560 -3.21 9.34 11.74
CA PRO A 560 -2.55 8.91 12.98
C PRO A 560 -1.60 9.95 13.59
N SER A 561 -1.44 11.12 12.97
CA SER A 561 -0.57 12.21 13.43
C SER A 561 -1.26 13.55 13.23
N GLU A 562 -0.99 14.49 14.14
CA GLU A 562 -1.49 15.86 14.10
C GLU A 562 -0.98 16.60 12.86
N GLU A 563 0.31 16.46 12.55
CA GLU A 563 0.94 17.08 11.38
C GLU A 563 0.33 16.58 10.07
N ILE A 564 0.08 15.27 9.97
CA ILE A 564 -0.56 14.67 8.79
C ILE A 564 -1.98 15.22 8.62
N ALA A 565 -2.75 15.31 9.71
CA ALA A 565 -4.10 15.86 9.66
C ALA A 565 -4.11 17.32 9.21
N ARG A 566 -3.23 18.14 9.79
CA ARG A 566 -3.12 19.57 9.48
C ARG A 566 -2.69 19.81 8.05
N LYS A 567 -1.52 19.28 7.65
CA LYS A 567 -0.97 19.52 6.31
C LYS A 567 -1.84 18.93 5.21
N SER A 568 -2.43 17.75 5.41
CA SER A 568 -3.33 17.16 4.39
C SER A 568 -4.58 18.03 4.18
N TYR A 569 -5.09 18.66 5.25
CA TYR A 569 -6.22 19.59 5.16
C TYR A 569 -5.85 20.94 4.53
N GLU A 570 -4.66 21.47 4.84
CA GLU A 570 -4.17 22.76 4.32
C GLU A 570 -3.81 22.67 2.83
N TYR A 571 -3.09 21.62 2.42
CA TYR A 571 -2.59 21.48 1.05
C TYR A 571 -3.53 20.74 0.10
N ARG A 572 -4.44 19.90 0.64
CA ARG A 572 -5.52 19.23 -0.13
C ARG A 572 -5.03 18.52 -1.39
N THR A 573 -3.97 17.73 -1.26
CA THR A 573 -3.35 17.08 -2.42
C THR A 573 -4.22 15.97 -3.00
N LEU A 574 -4.44 16.00 -4.32
CA LEU A 574 -5.30 15.06 -5.03
C LEU A 574 -4.50 14.32 -6.09
N GLY A 575 -4.70 13.01 -6.23
CA GLY A 575 -4.04 12.20 -7.26
C GLY A 575 -5.01 11.55 -8.23
N LEU A 576 -5.53 12.35 -9.17
CA LEU A 576 -6.35 11.82 -10.27
C LEU A 576 -5.47 11.35 -11.43
N GLY A 577 -5.42 10.05 -11.65
CA GLY A 577 -4.71 9.42 -12.75
C GLY A 577 -5.63 8.78 -13.78
N TYR A 578 -5.02 8.00 -14.67
CA TYR A 578 -5.71 7.21 -15.68
C TYR A 578 -5.06 5.83 -15.82
N CYS A 579 -5.81 4.87 -16.38
CA CYS A 579 -5.31 3.54 -16.67
C CYS A 579 -5.66 3.10 -18.11
N ASN A 580 -5.07 1.98 -18.53
CA ASN A 580 -5.25 1.39 -19.87
C ASN A 580 -4.79 2.26 -21.04
N LEU A 581 -3.78 3.12 -20.84
CA LEU A 581 -3.15 3.87 -21.94
C LEU A 581 -2.55 2.92 -22.98
N GLY A 582 -1.85 1.87 -22.56
CA GLY A 582 -1.29 0.88 -23.49
C GLY A 582 -2.36 0.19 -24.34
N SER A 583 -3.46 -0.25 -23.72
CA SER A 583 -4.59 -0.85 -24.44
C SER A 583 -5.26 0.14 -25.39
N LEU A 584 -5.44 1.39 -24.96
CA LEU A 584 -5.96 2.46 -25.82
C LEU A 584 -5.10 2.62 -27.07
N LEU A 585 -3.78 2.76 -26.91
CA LEU A 585 -2.84 2.91 -28.03
C LEU A 585 -2.93 1.71 -28.97
N MET A 586 -2.98 0.48 -28.45
CA MET A 586 -3.16 -0.72 -29.28
C MET A 586 -4.48 -0.72 -30.09
N HIS A 587 -5.56 -0.14 -29.56
CA HIS A 587 -6.83 -0.01 -30.26
C HIS A 587 -6.85 1.12 -31.31
N MET A 588 -5.94 2.08 -31.20
CA MET A 588 -5.79 3.20 -32.15
C MET A 588 -4.98 2.83 -33.40
N GLY A 589 -4.29 1.69 -33.39
CA GLY A 589 -3.36 1.25 -34.44
C GLY A 589 -1.95 1.73 -34.16
#